data_AF-A0A7V7BM66-F1
#
_entry.id   AF-A0A7V7BM66-F1
#
_cell.length_a   1.000
_cell.length_b   1.000
_cell.length_c   1.000
_cell.angle_alpha   90.00
_cell.angle_beta   90.00
_cell.angle_gamma   90.00
#
_symmetry.space_group_name_H-M   'P 1'
#
loop_
_entity.id
_entity.type
_entity.pdbx_description
1 polymer ?
#
loop_
_entity_poly.entity_id
_entity_poly.type
_entity_poly.pdbx_seq_one_letter_code
_entity_poly.pdbx_strand_id
1 'polypeptide(L)' 'MLLDYRDFIVGAISVMFTYALFKGKDEDDEELDNEDDDGEFTGKHVTMSCQTCRKLKKHREVEHNLFQCTKCKRHVDLR' A
#
# COMPACT_ATOMS: atom_id res chain seq x y z
N MET A 1 -17.24 -30.56 -26.26
CA MET A 1 -17.87 -29.31 -25.79
C MET A 1 -16.84 -28.23 -26.00
N LEU A 2 -16.86 -27.59 -27.19
CA LEU A 2 -15.92 -26.54 -27.53
C LEU A 2 -16.30 -25.33 -26.66
N LEU A 3 -15.37 -24.84 -25.83
CA LEU A 3 -15.55 -23.56 -25.15
C LEU A 3 -15.76 -22.51 -26.24
N ASP A 4 -16.95 -21.92 -26.29
CA ASP A 4 -17.23 -20.85 -27.22
C ASP A 4 -16.31 -19.67 -26.89
N TYR A 5 -15.68 -19.09 -27.91
CA TYR A 5 -14.78 -17.94 -27.74
C TYR A 5 -15.45 -16.77 -26.99
N ARG A 6 -16.79 -16.69 -27.07
CA ARG A 6 -17.61 -15.75 -26.28
C ARG A 6 -17.50 -15.99 -24.78
N ASP A 7 -17.54 -17.24 -24.32
CA ASP A 7 -17.44 -17.58 -22.90
C ASP A 7 -16.06 -17.24 -22.34
N PHE A 8 -15.01 -17.42 -23.16
CA PHE A 8 -13.65 -17.00 -22.81
C PHE A 8 -13.54 -15.48 -22.63
N ILE A 9 -14.09 -14.70 -23.57
CA ILE A 9 -14.06 -13.23 -23.48
C ILE A 9 -14.87 -12.74 -22.27
N VAL A 10 -16.07 -13.28 -22.06
CA VAL A 10 -16.92 -12.88 -20.92
C VAL A 10 -16.24 -13.20 -19.60
N GLY A 11 -15.60 -14.38 -19.50
CA GLY A 11 -14.76 -14.74 -18.36
C GLY A 11 -13.62 -13.75 -18.14
N ALA A 12 -12.84 -13.45 -19.19
CA ALA A 12 -11.72 -12.52 -19.11
C ALA A 12 -12.14 -11.10 -18.68
N ILE A 13 -13.25 -10.59 -19.22
CA ILE A 13 -13.80 -9.27 -18.85
C ILE A 13 -14.26 -9.27 -17.39
N SER A 14 -14.92 -10.34 -16.93
CA SER A 14 -15.41 -10.42 -15.55
C SER A 14 -14.27 -10.42 -14.52
N VAL A 15 -13.17 -11.13 -14.81
CA VAL A 15 -11.97 -11.15 -13.97
C VAL A 15 -11.30 -9.77 -13.95
N MET A 16 -11.13 -9.13 -15.11
CA MET A 16 -10.56 -7.77 -15.19
C MET A 16 -11.41 -6.75 -14.45
N PHE A 17 -12.73 -6.82 -14.57
CA PHE A 17 -13.64 -5.90 -13.90
C PHE A 17 -13.64 -6.09 -12.38
N THR A 18 -13.65 -7.35 -11.93
CA THR A 18 -13.52 -7.68 -10.50
C THR A 18 -12.18 -7.21 -9.96
N TYR A 19 -11.09 -7.48 -10.68
CA TYR A 19 -9.76 -7.01 -10.32
C TYR A 19 -9.70 -5.48 -10.24
N ALA A 20 -10.27 -4.75 -11.20
CA ALA A 20 -10.29 -3.28 -11.15
C ALA A 20 -11.10 -2.73 -9.97
N LEU A 21 -12.26 -3.33 -9.66
CA LEU A 21 -13.08 -2.92 -8.52
C LEU A 21 -12.42 -3.21 -7.16
N PHE A 22 -11.68 -4.31 -7.04
CA PHE A 22 -10.98 -4.67 -5.81
C PHE A 22 -9.62 -3.98 -5.67
N LYS A 23 -8.88 -3.79 -6.76
CA LYS A 23 -7.61 -3.05 -6.78
C LYS A 23 -7.77 -1.63 -6.24
N GLY A 24 -8.81 -0.91 -6.64
CA GLY A 24 -9.08 0.44 -6.12
C GLY A 24 -9.46 0.49 -4.63
N LYS A 25 -9.70 -0.67 -4.00
CA LYS A 25 -9.98 -0.78 -2.56
C LYS A 25 -8.71 -1.10 -1.74
N ASP A 26 -7.72 -1.71 -2.38
CA ASP A 26 -6.41 -2.05 -1.81
C ASP A 26 -5.28 -1.07 -2.22
N GLU A 27 -5.59 -0.04 -3.02
CA GLU A 27 -4.65 1.03 -3.42
C GLU A 27 -4.12 1.89 -2.25
N ASP A 28 -4.56 1.65 -1.00
CA ASP A 28 -3.90 2.20 0.20
C ASP A 28 -2.83 1.26 0.81
N ASP A 29 -2.77 -0.02 0.40
CA ASP A 29 -1.84 -1.05 0.91
C ASP A 29 -0.84 -1.58 -0.15
N GLU A 30 -1.17 -1.51 -1.45
CA GLU A 30 -0.23 -1.83 -2.54
C GLU A 30 0.38 -0.56 -3.15
N GLU A 31 1.13 0.21 -2.35
CA GLU A 31 2.24 0.98 -2.92
C GLU A 31 3.25 -0.05 -3.44
N LEU A 32 3.11 -0.36 -4.73
CA LEU A 32 4.10 -0.99 -5.61
C LEU A 32 5.50 -0.85 -5.03
N ASP A 33 6.04 -2.02 -4.69
CA ASP A 33 7.42 -2.42 -4.59
C ASP A 33 8.31 -1.76 -5.66
N ASN A 34 8.53 -0.45 -5.54
CA ASN A 34 9.70 0.22 -6.10
C ASN A 34 10.72 0.22 -4.98
N GLU A 35 11.63 -0.73 -5.10
CA GLU A 35 13.00 -0.65 -4.62
C GLU A 35 13.51 0.80 -4.71
N ASP A 36 13.50 1.49 -3.58
CA ASP A 36 14.57 2.42 -3.20
C ASP A 36 15.21 1.80 -1.93
N ASP A 37 15.74 0.58 -2.10
CA ASP A 37 16.76 0.00 -1.23
C ASP A 37 18.11 0.66 -1.58
N ASP A 38 18.22 1.96 -1.30
CA ASP A 38 19.47 2.70 -1.42
C ASP A 38 19.72 3.45 -0.12
N GLY A 39 20.31 2.74 0.84
CA GLY A 39 21.05 3.37 1.93
C GLY A 39 20.43 3.20 3.32
N GLU A 40 20.96 2.20 4.03
CA GLU A 40 21.52 2.39 5.37
C GLU A 40 20.58 3.07 6.38
N PHE A 41 19.87 2.27 7.17
CA PHE A 41 19.49 2.48 8.58
C PHE A 41 18.31 1.55 8.86
N THR A 42 18.55 0.52 9.65
CA THR A 42 17.61 -0.50 10.15
C THR A 42 16.55 0.08 11.11
N GLY A 43 15.95 1.23 10.78
CA GLY A 43 14.85 1.80 11.54
C GLY A 43 13.61 0.93 11.37
N LYS A 44 12.95 0.57 12.48
CA LYS A 44 11.70 -0.20 12.42
C LYS A 44 10.66 0.63 11.68
N HIS A 45 9.99 0.00 10.72
CA HIS A 45 8.83 0.58 10.07
C HIS A 45 7.57 0.06 10.76
N VAL A 46 6.67 0.97 11.14
CA VAL A 46 5.40 0.64 11.77
C VAL A 46 4.27 1.30 11.00
N THR A 47 3.19 0.54 10.77
CA THR A 47 1.96 1.09 10.20
C THR A 47 1.10 1.64 11.32
N MET A 48 0.81 2.95 11.27
CA MET A 48 -0.03 3.63 12.25
C MET A 48 -0.82 4.77 11.61
N SER A 49 -1.83 5.28 12.30
CA SER A 49 -2.66 6.38 11.81
C SER A 49 -1.87 7.69 11.80
N CYS A 50 -1.66 8.27 10.62
CA CYS A 50 -1.03 9.58 10.52
C CYS A 50 -2.07 10.70 10.78
N GLN A 51 -1.81 11.57 11.76
CA GLN A 51 -2.70 12.70 12.08
C GLN A 51 -2.89 13.70 10.92
N THR A 52 -1.87 13.86 10.07
CA THR A 52 -1.95 14.74 8.88
C THR A 52 -2.63 14.05 7.71
N CYS A 53 -2.26 12.81 7.39
CA CYS A 53 -2.86 12.09 6.26
C CYS A 53 -4.27 11.56 6.56
N ARG A 54 -4.66 11.51 7.85
CA ARG A 54 -5.94 10.94 8.34
C ARG A 54 -6.19 9.50 7.85
N LYS A 55 -5.12 8.74 7.65
CA LYS A 55 -5.12 7.37 7.16
C LYS A 55 -4.02 6.56 7.83
N LEU A 56 -4.12 5.23 7.79
CA LEU A 56 -3.01 4.33 8.11
C LEU A 56 -1.91 4.53 7.07
N LYS A 57 -0.70 4.83 7.53
CA LYS A 57 0.48 4.99 6.68
C LYS A 57 1.70 4.40 7.38
N LYS A 58 2.71 4.04 6.58
CA LYS A 58 4.02 3.62 7.10
C LYS A 58 4.69 4.81 7.78
N HIS A 59 5.25 4.56 8.95
CA HIS A 59 6.09 5.49 9.67
C HIS A 59 7.44 4.83 9.95
N ARG A 60 8.51 5.59 9.76
CA ARG A 60 9.89 5.17 10.04
C ARG A 60 10.26 5.59 11.45
N GLU A 61 10.82 4.69 12.25
CA GLU A 61 11.41 5.04 13.54
C GLU A 61 12.66 5.91 13.33
N VAL A 62 12.65 7.11 13.90
CA VAL A 62 13.77 8.08 13.87
C VAL A 62 14.57 7.99 15.17
N GLU A 63 13.87 7.94 16.30
CA GLU A 63 14.44 7.70 17.64
C GLU A 63 13.49 6.77 18.42
N HIS A 64 13.91 6.28 19.59
CA HIS A 64 13.08 5.41 20.42
C HIS A 64 11.74 6.11 20.77
N ASN A 65 10.63 5.56 20.30
CA ASN A 65 9.27 6.13 20.37
C ASN A 65 9.00 7.36 19.49
N LEU A 66 9.95 7.82 18.67
CA LEU A 66 9.74 8.92 17.71
C LEU A 66 9.67 8.36 16.28
N PHE A 67 8.51 8.53 15.66
CA PHE A 67 8.23 7.99 14.33
C PHE A 67 7.96 9.11 13.33
N GLN A 68 8.33 8.93 12.08
CA GLN A 68 8.08 9.89 11.00
C GLN A 68 7.26 9.25 9.89
N CYS A 69 6.14 9.88 9.52
CA CYS A 69 5.33 9.42 8.39
C CYS A 69 6.10 9.52 7.07
N THR A 70 6.17 8.43 6.30
CA THR A 70 6.91 8.41 5.02
C THR A 70 6.28 9.30 3.95
N LYS A 71 4.96 9.55 4.01
CA LYS A 71 4.24 10.45 3.09
C LYS A 71 4.38 11.93 3.44
N CYS A 72 3.94 12.33 4.63
CA CYS A 72 3.85 13.75 5.00
C CYS A 72 5.05 14.26 5.81
N LYS A 73 6.01 13.38 6.15
CA LYS A 73 7.22 13.68 6.93
C LYS A 73 6.97 14.25 8.33
N ARG A 74 5.73 14.22 8.81
CA ARG A 74 5.37 14.65 10.16
C ARG A 74 5.88 13.63 11.17
N HIS A 75 6.49 14.14 12.23
CA HIS A 75 6.90 13.37 13.39
C HIS A 75 5.70 13.09 14.30
N VAL A 76 5.67 11.89 14.83
CA VAL A 76 4.69 11.34 15.77
C VAL A 76 5.50 10.79 16.93
N ASP A 77 5.38 11.42 18.08
CA ASP A 77 6.01 10.99 19.32
C ASP A 77 5.00 10.12 20.11
N LEU A 78 5.43 8.94 20.54
CA LEU A 78 4.65 7.95 21.29
C LEU A 78 5.05 7.89 22.78
N ARG A 79 5.82 8.85 23.28
CA ARG A 79 6.22 8.95 24.69
C ARG A 79 5.08 9.32 25.65
#